data_AF-A0A1R4I4V8-F1
#
_entry.id   AF-A0A1R4I4V8-F1
#
_cell.length_a   1.000
_cell.length_b   1.000
_cell.length_c   1.000
_cell.angle_alpha   90.00
_cell.angle_beta   90.00
_cell.angle_gamma   90.00
#
_symmetry.space_group_name_H-M   'P 1'
#
loop_
_entity.id
_entity.type
_entity.pdbx_description
1 polymer ?
#
loop_
_entity_poly.entity_id
_entity_poly.type
_entity_poly.pdbx_seq_one_letter_code
_entity_poly.pdbx_strand_id
1 'polypeptide(L)'
;MTNLELCRAAMYHQLGQRTKLSASGYNVIFAEGYRLNDRADLSEGIPERAEAQLKFAGIDPSLVTQEQLEAYQTWQADRDREHSLNGACILVTGKRRPERGSRMWNEVILKDGRGEELACHVIKCLEEWDSEARNHGGGIGGFRAIPNANAINEAIAKIQREFPDYADAPIQR
;
A
#
# COMPACT_ATOMS: atom_id res chain seq x y z
N MET A 1 23.42 -20.72 4.55
CA MET A 1 22.62 -19.50 4.68
C MET A 1 21.32 -19.75 3.95
N THR A 2 20.24 -19.92 4.70
CA THR A 2 18.95 -20.28 4.12
C THR A 2 18.33 -19.01 3.55
N ASN A 3 18.05 -19.04 2.25
CA ASN A 3 17.36 -17.95 1.58
C ASN A 3 15.90 -17.98 2.05
N LEU A 4 15.41 -16.92 2.71
CA LEU A 4 14.00 -16.80 3.14
C LEU A 4 13.04 -17.01 1.97
N GLU A 5 13.49 -16.71 0.75
CA GLU A 5 12.78 -16.97 -0.48
C GLU A 5 12.59 -18.47 -0.75
N LEU A 6 13.60 -19.31 -0.50
CA LEU A 6 13.45 -20.78 -0.58
C LEU A 6 12.47 -21.29 0.48
N CYS A 7 12.48 -20.70 1.68
CA CYS A 7 11.50 -21.02 2.71
C CYS A 7 10.07 -20.71 2.26
N ARG A 8 9.84 -19.54 1.65
CA ARG A 8 8.52 -19.14 1.13
C ARG A 8 8.10 -19.99 -0.07
N ALA A 9 9.03 -20.29 -0.99
CA ALA A 9 8.78 -21.20 -2.10
C ALA A 9 8.40 -22.60 -1.60
N ALA A 10 9.10 -23.13 -0.60
CA ALA A 10 8.76 -24.42 0.00
C ALA A 10 7.35 -24.42 0.61
N MET A 11 6.97 -23.33 1.30
CA MET A 11 5.61 -23.15 1.80
C MET A 11 4.58 -23.10 0.68
N TYR A 12 4.87 -22.37 -0.41
CA TYR A 12 3.99 -22.26 -1.57
C TYR A 12 3.73 -23.64 -2.21
N HIS A 13 4.76 -24.47 -2.40
CA HIS A 13 4.60 -25.83 -2.94
C HIS A 13 3.86 -26.81 -2.02
N GLN A 14 3.61 -26.42 -0.77
CA GLN A 14 2.84 -27.20 0.20
C GLN A 14 1.40 -26.67 0.39
N LEU A 15 0.97 -25.75 -0.48
CA LEU A 15 -0.39 -25.18 -0.49
C LEU A 15 -1.45 -26.29 -0.56
N GLY A 16 -2.44 -26.18 0.32
CA GLY A 16 -3.54 -27.15 0.42
C GLY A 16 -3.20 -28.41 1.22
N GLN A 17 -1.94 -28.62 1.59
CA GLN A 17 -1.50 -29.75 2.42
C GLN A 17 -1.14 -29.28 3.83
N ARG A 18 -0.10 -28.45 3.92
CA ARG A 18 0.47 -27.95 5.19
C ARG A 18 0.38 -26.45 5.33
N THR A 19 0.18 -25.77 4.22
CA THR A 19 0.02 -24.32 4.14
C THR A 19 -1.30 -23.99 3.45
N LYS A 20 -1.75 -22.75 3.63
CA LYS A 20 -2.95 -22.18 3.00
C LYS A 20 -2.68 -20.72 2.65
N LEU A 21 -3.54 -20.14 1.81
CA LEU A 21 -3.52 -18.69 1.63
C LEU A 21 -4.10 -18.00 2.86
N SER A 22 -3.57 -16.82 3.18
CA SER A 22 -4.16 -15.91 4.17
C SER A 22 -5.58 -15.52 3.78
N ALA A 23 -6.35 -14.99 4.72
CA ALA A 23 -7.69 -14.48 4.42
C ALA A 23 -7.69 -13.36 3.37
N SER A 24 -6.61 -12.57 3.30
CA SER A 24 -6.40 -11.56 2.27
C SER A 24 -6.00 -12.13 0.91
N GLY A 25 -5.59 -13.41 0.83
CA GLY A 25 -5.19 -14.07 -0.41
C GLY A 25 -3.76 -13.78 -0.88
N TYR A 26 -3.01 -12.89 -0.22
CA TYR A 26 -1.71 -12.41 -0.68
C TYR A 26 -0.49 -13.10 -0.06
N ASN A 27 -0.68 -13.87 1.00
CA ASN A 27 0.42 -14.54 1.71
C ASN A 27 0.15 -16.04 1.85
N VAL A 28 1.22 -16.84 1.82
CA VAL A 28 1.17 -18.27 2.18
C VAL A 28 1.48 -18.42 3.66
N ILE A 29 0.57 -19.05 4.39
CA ILE A 29 0.63 -19.23 5.85
C ILE A 29 0.48 -20.70 6.22
N PHE A 30 0.97 -21.10 7.40
CA PHE A 30 0.77 -22.44 7.94
C PHE A 30 -0.72 -22.72 8.21
N ALA A 31 -1.17 -23.91 7.81
CA ALA A 31 -2.46 -24.44 8.23
C ALA A 31 -2.44 -24.76 9.73
N GLU A 32 -3.62 -24.81 10.36
CA GLU A 32 -3.76 -24.81 11.83
C GLU A 32 -2.96 -25.89 12.55
N GLY A 33 -2.93 -27.12 12.01
CA GLY A 33 -2.18 -28.23 12.60
C GLY A 33 -0.66 -28.12 12.49
N TYR A 34 -0.12 -27.14 11.74
CA TYR A 34 1.30 -26.99 11.45
C TYR A 34 1.89 -25.69 12.01
N ARG A 35 1.14 -24.97 12.84
CA ARG A 35 1.57 -23.72 13.46
C ARG A 35 2.47 -24.00 14.65
N LEU A 36 3.70 -23.50 14.60
CA LEU A 36 4.59 -23.49 15.75
C LEU A 36 4.31 -22.24 16.60
N ASN A 37 4.01 -22.42 17.90
CA ASN A 37 3.66 -21.34 18.82
C ASN A 37 2.47 -20.49 18.35
N ASP A 38 1.44 -21.15 17.81
CA ASP A 38 0.20 -20.55 17.26
C ASP A 38 0.40 -19.52 16.14
N ARG A 39 1.62 -19.36 15.61
CA ARG A 39 1.89 -18.47 14.48
C ARG A 39 1.55 -19.14 13.17
N ALA A 40 0.68 -18.48 12.39
CA ALA A 40 0.38 -18.87 11.03
C ALA A 40 1.44 -18.39 10.03
N ASP A 41 2.05 -17.23 10.26
CA ASP A 41 3.04 -16.68 9.33
C ASP A 41 4.46 -17.21 9.59
N LEU A 42 5.25 -17.24 8.52
CA LEU A 42 6.68 -17.47 8.60
C LEU A 42 7.36 -16.27 9.29
N SER A 43 8.30 -16.54 10.20
CA SER A 43 9.01 -15.48 10.92
C SER A 43 10.02 -14.79 10.02
N GLU A 44 9.70 -13.56 9.61
CA GLU A 44 10.61 -12.72 8.82
C GLU A 44 11.74 -12.16 9.69
N GLY A 45 12.94 -12.02 9.13
CA GLY A 45 14.10 -11.40 9.80
C GLY A 45 14.79 -12.27 10.85
N ILE A 46 14.29 -13.48 11.16
CA ILE A 46 14.94 -14.44 12.06
C ILE A 46 15.00 -15.81 11.36
N PRO A 47 16.03 -16.05 10.50
CA PRO A 47 16.12 -17.26 9.67
C PRO A 47 16.02 -18.57 10.46
N GLU A 48 16.64 -18.65 11.64
CA GLU A 48 16.63 -19.86 12.48
C GLU A 48 15.22 -20.20 12.96
N ARG A 49 14.41 -19.17 13.22
CA ARG A 49 13.02 -19.35 13.63
C ARG A 49 12.16 -19.78 12.45
N ALA A 50 12.37 -19.20 11.27
CA ALA A 50 11.69 -19.61 10.05
C ALA A 50 11.98 -21.09 9.73
N GLU A 51 13.24 -21.51 9.83
CA GLU A 51 13.65 -22.91 9.66
C GLU A 51 13.01 -23.84 10.69
N ALA A 52 12.97 -23.44 11.97
CA ALA A 52 12.33 -24.23 13.02
C ALA A 52 10.82 -24.40 12.76
N GLN A 53 10.14 -23.37 12.26
CA GLN A 53 8.72 -23.44 11.87
C GLN A 53 8.51 -24.41 10.70
N LEU A 54 9.35 -24.34 9.67
CA LEU A 54 9.28 -25.25 8.52
C LEU A 54 9.55 -26.69 8.93
N LYS A 55 10.58 -26.91 9.75
CA LYS A 55 10.93 -28.23 10.28
C LYS A 55 9.78 -28.82 11.11
N PHE A 56 9.14 -28.01 11.97
CA PHE A 56 7.96 -28.42 12.73
C PHE A 56 6.81 -28.84 11.81
N ALA A 57 6.58 -28.08 10.73
CA ALA A 57 5.59 -28.41 9.71
C ALA A 57 5.98 -29.61 8.83
N GLY A 58 7.22 -30.11 8.91
CA GLY A 58 7.73 -31.16 8.03
C GLY A 58 7.98 -30.69 6.59
N ILE A 59 8.30 -29.40 6.42
CA ILE A 59 8.63 -28.78 5.14
C ILE A 59 10.14 -28.57 5.09
N ASP A 60 10.79 -29.12 4.05
CA ASP A 60 12.23 -28.98 3.85
C ASP A 60 12.52 -28.02 2.69
N PRO A 61 13.06 -26.82 2.95
CA PRO A 61 13.37 -25.85 1.90
C PRO A 61 14.56 -26.26 1.02
N SER A 62 15.38 -27.23 1.44
CA SER A 62 16.51 -27.72 0.63
C SER A 62 16.09 -28.57 -0.56
N LEU A 63 14.85 -29.07 -0.56
CA LEU A 63 14.28 -29.87 -1.64
C LEU A 63 13.62 -29.01 -2.74
N VAL A 64 13.56 -27.68 -2.55
CA VAL A 64 12.97 -26.76 -3.54
C VAL A 64 13.84 -26.74 -4.78
N THR A 65 13.26 -27.10 -5.92
CA THR A 65 13.94 -27.01 -7.23
C THR A 65 13.95 -25.59 -7.75
N GLN A 66 14.80 -25.30 -8.74
CA GLN A 66 14.83 -24.00 -9.41
C GLN A 66 13.48 -23.67 -10.08
N GLU A 67 12.86 -24.65 -10.76
CA GLU A 67 11.53 -24.49 -11.37
C GLU A 67 10.46 -24.14 -10.32
N GLN A 68 10.54 -24.76 -9.14
CA GLN A 68 9.65 -24.47 -8.03
C GLN A 68 9.85 -23.06 -7.49
N LEU A 69 11.10 -22.61 -7.36
CA LEU A 69 11.41 -21.25 -6.96
C LEU A 69 10.85 -20.23 -7.97
N GLU A 70 11.06 -20.46 -9.27
CA GLU A 70 10.55 -19.60 -10.34
C GLU A 70 9.02 -19.53 -10.33
N ALA A 71 8.34 -20.67 -10.19
CA ALA A 71 6.88 -20.71 -10.08
C ALA A 71 6.36 -19.90 -8.89
N TYR A 72 7.05 -19.95 -7.75
CA TYR A 72 6.72 -19.11 -6.60
C TYR A 72 6.96 -17.63 -6.89
N GLN A 73 8.09 -17.27 -7.50
CA GLN A 73 8.40 -15.87 -7.85
C GLN A 73 7.39 -15.28 -8.82
N THR A 74 6.97 -16.03 -9.85
CA THR A 74 5.91 -15.61 -10.77
C THR A 74 4.58 -15.41 -10.02
N TRP A 75 4.18 -16.39 -9.21
CA TRP A 75 2.95 -16.26 -8.41
C TRP A 75 2.99 -15.06 -7.45
N GLN A 76 4.11 -14.86 -6.76
CA GLN A 76 4.28 -13.75 -5.81
C GLN A 76 4.24 -12.41 -6.54
N ALA A 77 4.89 -12.29 -7.70
CA ALA A 77 4.85 -11.06 -8.50
C ALA A 77 3.43 -10.69 -8.94
N ASP A 78 2.63 -11.69 -9.37
CA ASP A 78 1.23 -11.49 -9.74
C ASP A 78 0.39 -11.04 -8.54
N ARG A 79 0.58 -11.68 -7.37
CA ARG A 79 -0.11 -11.28 -6.14
C ARG A 79 0.34 -9.94 -5.60
N ASP A 80 1.61 -9.62 -5.75
CA ASP A 80 2.16 -8.34 -5.32
C ASP A 80 1.56 -7.21 -6.14
N ARG A 81 1.46 -7.41 -7.46
CA ARG A 81 0.77 -6.50 -8.37
C ARG A 81 -0.71 -6.38 -8.01
N GLU A 82 -1.41 -7.50 -7.85
CA GLU A 82 -2.84 -7.48 -7.49
C GLU A 82 -3.08 -6.76 -6.16
N HIS A 83 -2.26 -7.00 -5.14
CA HIS A 83 -2.35 -6.33 -3.85
C HIS A 83 -2.05 -4.83 -3.95
N SER A 84 -1.08 -4.45 -4.79
CA SER A 84 -0.75 -3.04 -5.02
C SER A 84 -1.88 -2.30 -5.74
N LEU A 85 -2.64 -2.98 -6.60
CA LEU A 85 -3.80 -2.39 -7.27
C LEU A 85 -5.08 -2.44 -6.42
N ASN A 86 -5.31 -3.54 -5.70
CA ASN A 86 -6.51 -3.73 -4.91
C ASN A 86 -6.48 -2.87 -3.64
N GLY A 87 -7.38 -1.89 -3.57
CA GLY A 87 -7.41 -0.92 -2.48
C GLY A 87 -6.58 0.34 -2.76
N ALA A 88 -5.93 0.44 -3.92
CA ALA A 88 -5.32 1.69 -4.35
C ALA A 88 -6.36 2.81 -4.42
N CYS A 89 -5.95 4.04 -4.14
CA CYS A 89 -6.83 5.19 -4.22
C CYS A 89 -6.07 6.48 -4.55
N ILE A 90 -6.79 7.44 -5.10
CA ILE A 90 -6.32 8.82 -5.22
C ILE A 90 -6.95 9.62 -4.08
N LEU A 91 -6.15 10.00 -3.10
CA LEU A 91 -6.56 10.78 -1.94
C LEU A 91 -6.38 12.27 -2.21
N VAL A 92 -7.46 13.04 -2.13
CA VAL A 92 -7.44 14.51 -2.12
C VAL A 92 -7.53 14.98 -0.68
N THR A 93 -6.48 15.60 -0.15
CA THR A 93 -6.45 16.02 1.25
C THR A 93 -7.24 17.31 1.48
N GLY A 94 -7.73 17.48 2.72
CA GLY A 94 -8.30 18.75 3.19
C GLY A 94 -7.28 19.90 3.20
N LYS A 95 -7.78 21.13 3.31
CA LYS A 95 -6.92 22.33 3.27
C LYS A 95 -5.99 22.35 4.49
N ARG A 96 -4.67 22.43 4.27
CA ARG A 96 -3.67 22.52 5.34
C ARG A 96 -2.64 23.61 5.10
N ARG A 97 -2.05 24.10 6.19
CA ARG A 97 -0.81 24.89 6.14
C ARG A 97 0.35 23.96 6.45
N PRO A 98 1.32 23.78 5.54
CA PRO A 98 2.50 22.98 5.84
C PRO A 98 3.31 23.60 7.00
N GLU A 99 3.34 24.94 7.06
CA GLU A 99 4.05 25.69 8.11
C GLU A 99 3.24 26.90 8.59
N ARG A 100 3.53 27.38 9.81
CA ARG A 100 2.90 28.57 10.35
C ARG A 100 3.26 29.80 9.50
N GLY A 101 2.25 30.53 9.04
CA GLY A 101 2.44 31.70 8.17
C GLY A 101 2.52 31.39 6.67
N SER A 102 2.55 30.11 6.28
CA SER A 102 2.49 29.70 4.88
C SER A 102 1.07 29.83 4.30
N ARG A 103 1.00 29.84 2.96
CA ARG A 103 -0.26 29.76 2.20
C ARG A 103 -0.99 28.45 2.49
N MET A 104 -2.29 28.40 2.22
CA MET A 104 -3.09 27.18 2.33
C MET A 104 -2.93 26.33 1.06
N TRP A 105 -2.84 25.02 1.24
CA TRP A 105 -2.67 24.04 0.15
C TRP A 105 -3.56 22.81 0.38
N ASN A 106 -3.79 22.07 -0.69
CA ASN A 106 -4.33 20.71 -0.70
C ASN A 106 -3.32 19.80 -1.38
N GLU A 107 -3.43 18.50 -1.21
CA GLU A 107 -2.60 17.51 -1.88
C GLU A 107 -3.46 16.51 -2.60
N VAL A 108 -2.96 16.01 -3.73
CA VAL A 108 -3.52 14.86 -4.46
C VAL A 108 -2.46 13.78 -4.44
N ILE A 109 -2.77 12.67 -3.78
CA ILE A 109 -1.83 11.60 -3.46
C ILE A 109 -2.33 10.30 -4.07
N LEU A 110 -1.52 9.63 -4.89
CA LEU A 110 -1.77 8.24 -5.27
C LEU A 110 -1.21 7.32 -4.19
N LYS A 111 -2.08 6.50 -3.60
CA LYS A 111 -1.68 5.41 -2.72
C LYS A 111 -1.99 4.08 -3.37
N ASP A 112 -1.07 3.14 -3.26
CA ASP A 112 -1.31 1.76 -3.66
C ASP A 112 -2.14 1.02 -2.59
N GLY A 113 -2.53 -0.23 -2.87
CA GLY A 113 -3.30 -1.07 -1.96
C GLY A 113 -2.58 -1.47 -0.67
N ARG A 114 -1.27 -1.27 -0.60
CA ARG A 114 -0.44 -1.43 0.61
C ARG A 114 -0.36 -0.15 1.43
N GLY A 115 -0.83 0.97 0.87
CA GLY A 115 -0.78 2.29 1.47
C GLY A 115 0.52 3.06 1.19
N GLU A 116 1.37 2.56 0.30
CA GLU A 116 2.57 3.27 -0.15
C GLU A 116 2.18 4.46 -1.03
N GLU A 117 2.83 5.60 -0.81
CA GLU A 117 2.65 6.79 -1.63
C GLU A 117 3.49 6.67 -2.91
N LEU A 118 2.80 6.55 -4.05
CA LEU A 118 3.45 6.43 -5.36
C LEU A 118 3.67 7.80 -6.03
N ALA A 119 2.78 8.75 -5.76
CA ALA A 119 2.86 10.11 -6.29
C ALA A 119 2.15 11.11 -5.38
N CYS A 120 2.64 12.35 -5.34
CA CYS A 120 2.01 13.45 -4.62
C CYS A 120 2.14 14.76 -5.38
N HIS A 121 1.01 15.46 -5.52
CA HIS A 121 0.94 16.79 -6.08
C HIS A 121 0.40 17.77 -5.05
N VAL A 122 1.19 18.77 -4.72
CA VAL A 122 0.82 19.86 -3.81
C VAL A 122 0.17 20.99 -4.60
N ILE A 123 -1.04 21.38 -4.21
CA ILE A 123 -1.89 22.31 -4.94
C ILE A 123 -2.21 23.50 -4.06
N LYS A 124 -1.88 24.69 -4.56
CA LYS A 124 -2.17 25.93 -3.85
C LYS A 124 -3.67 26.20 -3.86
N CYS A 125 -4.24 26.54 -2.70
CA CYS A 125 -5.61 27.05 -2.62
C CYS A 125 -5.73 28.39 -3.36
N LEU A 126 -6.92 28.66 -3.89
CA LEU A 126 -7.28 29.99 -4.38
C LEU A 126 -7.67 30.88 -3.19
N GLU A 127 -7.43 32.17 -3.34
CA GLU A 127 -7.88 33.19 -2.39
C GLU A 127 -9.06 33.93 -3.02
N GLU A 128 -10.20 33.90 -2.35
CA GLU A 128 -11.43 34.56 -2.79
C GLU A 128 -11.83 35.59 -1.74
N TRP A 129 -12.23 36.79 -2.18
CA TRP A 129 -12.80 37.79 -1.29
C TRP A 129 -14.22 37.38 -0.89
N ASP A 130 -14.47 37.33 0.41
CA ASP A 130 -15.77 37.01 0.98
C ASP A 130 -16.19 38.17 1.90
N SER A 131 -17.30 38.82 1.53
CA SER A 131 -17.84 39.97 2.27
C SER A 131 -18.34 39.60 3.66
N GLU A 132 -18.59 38.32 3.96
CA GLU A 132 -19.06 37.84 5.26
C GLU A 132 -17.93 37.24 6.10
N ALA A 133 -16.77 36.97 5.51
CA ALA A 133 -15.64 36.40 6.22
C ALA A 133 -15.07 37.37 7.27
N ARG A 134 -14.68 36.84 8.43
CA ARG A 134 -13.95 37.62 9.44
C ARG A 134 -12.49 37.74 9.05
N ASN A 135 -11.99 38.97 8.94
CA ASN A 135 -10.57 39.22 8.74
C ASN A 135 -9.76 39.05 10.04
N HIS A 136 -8.43 39.11 9.92
CA HIS A 136 -7.51 38.97 11.06
C HIS A 136 -7.69 40.04 12.14
N GLY A 137 -8.29 41.19 11.81
CA GLY A 137 -8.63 42.26 12.75
C GLY A 137 -10.00 42.12 13.41
N GLY A 138 -10.73 41.02 13.14
CA GLY A 138 -12.07 40.77 13.68
C GLY A 138 -13.20 41.52 12.96
N GLY A 139 -12.89 42.29 11.91
CA GLY A 139 -13.87 42.96 11.05
C GLY A 139 -14.49 42.02 10.02
N ILE A 140 -15.62 42.44 9.46
CA ILE A 140 -16.34 41.73 8.38
C ILE A 140 -15.68 42.08 7.03
N GLY A 141 -15.58 41.10 6.13
CA GLY A 141 -14.89 41.19 4.85
C GLY A 141 -13.45 40.72 4.94
N GLY A 142 -13.11 39.65 4.21
CA GLY A 142 -11.76 39.10 4.16
C GLY A 142 -11.55 38.05 3.08
N PHE A 143 -10.28 37.71 2.83
CA PHE A 143 -9.95 36.63 1.90
C PHE A 143 -10.06 35.26 2.59
N ARG A 144 -10.77 34.34 1.95
CA ARG A 144 -10.83 32.93 2.34
C ARG A 144 -10.05 32.07 1.35
N ALA A 145 -9.40 31.04 1.88
CA ALA A 145 -8.75 30.02 1.05
C ALA A 145 -9.74 28.91 0.67
N ILE A 146 -9.91 28.68 -0.63
CA ILE A 146 -10.75 27.61 -1.18
C ILE A 146 -9.89 26.64 -2.02
N PRO A 147 -10.25 25.35 -2.09
CA PRO A 147 -9.52 24.40 -2.92
C PRO A 147 -9.57 24.80 -4.41
N ASN A 148 -8.45 24.70 -5.11
CA ASN A 148 -8.41 24.92 -6.55
C ASN A 148 -8.90 23.66 -7.28
N ALA A 149 -10.21 23.56 -7.51
CA ALA A 149 -10.83 22.37 -8.11
C ALA A 149 -10.26 22.02 -9.50
N ASN A 150 -9.94 23.02 -10.32
CA ASN A 150 -9.36 22.81 -11.65
C ASN A 150 -7.95 22.19 -11.55
N ALA A 151 -7.08 22.78 -10.72
CA ALA A 151 -5.74 22.23 -10.51
C ALA A 151 -5.77 20.82 -9.86
N ILE A 152 -6.75 20.55 -8.99
CA ILE A 152 -6.98 19.21 -8.41
C ILE A 152 -7.31 18.22 -9.53
N ASN A 153 -8.26 18.53 -10.40
CA ASN A 153 -8.62 17.64 -11.50
C ASN A 153 -7.47 17.45 -12.50
N GLU A 154 -6.69 18.50 -12.78
CA GLU A 154 -5.49 18.40 -13.61
C GLU A 154 -4.43 17.48 -12.99
N ALA A 155 -4.21 17.57 -11.67
CA ALA A 155 -3.29 16.69 -10.95
C ALA A 155 -3.76 15.23 -10.95
N ILE A 156 -5.07 14.98 -10.77
CA ILE A 156 -5.65 13.63 -10.88
C ILE A 156 -5.42 13.08 -12.29
N ALA A 157 -5.75 13.84 -13.34
CA ALA A 157 -5.56 13.42 -14.72
C ALA A 157 -4.08 13.17 -15.06
N LYS A 158 -3.17 13.93 -14.45
CA LYS A 158 -1.73 13.71 -14.57
C LYS A 158 -1.31 12.39 -13.95
N ILE A 159 -1.72 12.12 -12.70
CA ILE A 159 -1.46 10.84 -12.01
C ILE A 159 -1.98 9.67 -12.84
N GLN A 160 -3.23 9.72 -13.31
CA GLN A 160 -3.83 8.63 -14.10
C GLN A 160 -3.07 8.36 -15.42
N ARG A 161 -2.42 9.37 -15.99
CA ARG A 161 -1.60 9.22 -17.20
C ARG A 161 -0.22 8.65 -16.90
N GLU A 162 0.40 9.06 -15.79
CA GLU A 162 1.71 8.59 -15.36
C GLU A 162 1.65 7.15 -14.78
N PHE A 163 0.50 6.78 -14.20
CA PHE A 163 0.25 5.51 -13.55
C PHE A 163 -0.97 4.82 -14.18
N PRO A 164 -0.88 4.31 -15.43
CA PRO A 164 -2.01 3.77 -16.16
C PRO A 164 -2.66 2.55 -15.51
N ASP A 165 -1.88 1.72 -14.80
CA ASP A 165 -2.42 0.59 -14.01
C ASP A 165 -3.37 1.06 -12.88
N TYR A 166 -3.29 2.33 -12.48
CA TYR A 166 -4.07 2.95 -11.41
C TYR A 166 -5.09 3.96 -11.95
N ALA A 167 -5.31 4.01 -13.27
CA ALA A 167 -6.20 4.99 -13.89
C ALA A 167 -7.62 4.93 -13.31
N ASP A 168 -8.09 3.74 -12.95
CA ASP A 168 -9.42 3.50 -12.39
C ASP A 168 -9.46 3.53 -10.85
N ALA A 169 -8.37 3.93 -10.18
CA ALA A 169 -8.32 3.99 -8.73
C ALA A 169 -9.39 4.97 -8.19
N PRO A 170 -10.19 4.59 -7.17
CA PRO A 170 -11.23 5.43 -6.60
C PRO A 170 -10.64 6.73 -6.03
N ILE A 171 -11.33 7.83 -6.28
CA ILE A 171 -10.97 9.14 -5.72
C ILE A 171 -11.64 9.29 -4.35
N GLN A 172 -10.85 9.54 -3.32
CA GLN A 172 -11.28 9.79 -1.94
C GLN A 172 -11.01 11.26 -1.60
N ARG A 173 -11.95 11.94 -0.93
CA ARG A 173 -11.89 13.37 -0.61
C ARG A 173 -12.23 13.64 0.85
#